data_AF-A0A6A6A7K2-F1
#
_entry.id   AF-A0A6A6A7K2-F1
#
_cell.length_a   1.000
_cell.length_b   1.000
_cell.length_c   1.000
_cell.angle_alpha   90.00
_cell.angle_beta   90.00
_cell.angle_gamma   90.00
#
_symmetry.space_group_name_H-M   'P 1'
#
loop_
_entity.id
_entity.type
_entity.pdbx_description
1 polymer ?
#
loop_
_entity_poly.entity_id
_entity_poly.type
_entity_poly.pdbx_seq_one_letter_code
_entity_poly.pdbx_strand_id
1 'polypeptide(L)'
;MEDVVANTAPSQQTALVEFVRTLQQQKVTDPTTGDQLRFDQDYNKTLWTEVPNFGINVADEWNFDAGDSSPDPEEETQYYNKIAFLAQLTSIPAELVSDPENHPGPFDFSLYALLSFRHAFEGTAEPRAPNRTLLRAASLWMIYAADRLWANVQMKRDFRHKASNTNPAEEGDAYLKPRKGWVGFNQERWGVWVRGLENGRNIEDQEARELVERALREVERVEDQAWRVKDEEKFA
;
A
#
# COMPACT_ATOMS: atom_id res chain seq x y z
N MET A 1 -3.38 -2.47 -19.49
CA MET A 1 -4.07 -2.40 -18.18
C MET A 1 -3.82 -1.05 -17.54
N GLU A 2 -2.61 -0.52 -17.64
CA GLU A 2 -2.24 0.80 -17.15
C GLU A 2 -3.19 1.92 -17.60
N ASP A 3 -3.40 2.13 -18.91
CA ASP A 3 -4.35 3.13 -19.43
C ASP A 3 -5.77 2.94 -18.89
N VAL A 4 -6.19 1.69 -18.71
CA VAL A 4 -7.53 1.37 -18.20
C VAL A 4 -7.64 1.76 -16.73
N VAL A 5 -6.63 1.42 -15.91
CA VAL A 5 -6.59 1.79 -14.49
C VAL A 5 -6.52 3.31 -14.32
N ALA A 6 -5.61 3.97 -15.06
CA ALA A 6 -5.41 5.41 -15.03
C ALA A 6 -6.69 6.19 -15.35
N ASN A 7 -7.56 5.64 -16.21
CA ASN A 7 -8.82 6.27 -16.62
C ASN A 7 -10.08 5.71 -15.93
N THR A 8 -9.93 4.84 -14.93
CA THR A 8 -11.05 4.29 -14.16
C THR A 8 -11.05 4.86 -12.75
N ALA A 9 -12.12 5.57 -12.37
CA ALA A 9 -12.26 6.18 -11.05
C ALA A 9 -12.19 5.13 -9.92
N PRO A 10 -11.68 5.47 -8.72
CA PRO A 10 -11.41 4.49 -7.65
C PRO A 10 -12.62 3.64 -7.26
N SER A 11 -13.81 4.24 -7.24
CA SER A 11 -15.08 3.58 -6.89
C SER A 11 -15.58 2.60 -7.96
N GLN A 12 -14.99 2.60 -9.16
CA GLN A 12 -15.38 1.75 -10.29
C GLN A 12 -14.32 0.67 -10.59
N GLN A 13 -13.24 0.61 -9.82
CA GLN A 13 -12.14 -0.32 -10.06
C GLN A 13 -12.39 -1.74 -9.56
N THR A 14 -13.49 -2.01 -8.84
CA THR A 14 -13.82 -3.33 -8.29
C THR A 14 -13.72 -4.44 -9.34
N ALA A 15 -14.28 -4.22 -10.54
CA ALA A 15 -14.23 -5.21 -11.62
C ALA A 15 -12.79 -5.47 -12.15
N LEU A 16 -11.93 -4.45 -12.14
CA LEU A 16 -10.53 -4.59 -12.54
C LEU A 16 -9.74 -5.39 -11.50
N VAL A 17 -9.98 -5.10 -10.23
CA VAL A 17 -9.37 -5.82 -9.09
C VAL A 17 -9.78 -7.30 -9.12
N GLU A 18 -11.08 -7.57 -9.31
CA GLU A 18 -11.62 -8.93 -9.45
C GLU A 18 -11.07 -9.66 -10.68
N PHE A 19 -10.92 -8.96 -11.81
CA PHE A 19 -10.33 -9.53 -13.02
C PHE A 19 -8.89 -9.97 -12.78
N VAL A 20 -8.05 -9.11 -12.19
CA VAL A 20 -6.65 -9.45 -11.87
C VAL A 20 -6.56 -10.60 -10.88
N ARG A 21 -7.43 -10.62 -9.86
CA ARG A 21 -7.53 -11.74 -8.91
C ARG A 21 -7.93 -13.04 -9.59
N THR A 22 -8.92 -13.00 -10.47
CA THR A 22 -9.41 -14.18 -11.19
C THR A 22 -8.34 -14.76 -12.10
N LEU A 23 -7.56 -13.89 -12.76
CA LEU A 23 -6.39 -14.29 -13.53
C LEU A 23 -5.37 -14.99 -12.63
N GLN A 24 -5.07 -14.42 -11.46
CA GLN A 24 -4.09 -14.98 -10.53
C GLN A 24 -4.45 -16.40 -10.04
N GLN A 25 -5.73 -16.74 -10.01
CA GLN A 25 -6.21 -18.07 -9.64
C GLN A 25 -6.13 -19.09 -10.80
N GLN A 26 -5.85 -18.67 -12.03
CA GLN A 26 -5.76 -19.58 -13.18
C GLN A 26 -4.49 -20.42 -13.15
N LYS A 27 -4.68 -21.73 -13.32
CA LYS A 27 -3.59 -22.69 -13.56
C LYS A 27 -3.58 -23.05 -15.03
N VAL A 28 -2.65 -22.47 -15.78
CA VAL A 28 -2.40 -22.86 -17.16
C VAL A 28 -1.39 -23.98 -17.16
N THR A 29 -1.69 -25.08 -17.83
CA THR A 29 -0.81 -26.26 -17.93
C THR A 29 -0.26 -26.40 -19.35
N ASP A 30 1.01 -26.78 -19.47
CA ASP A 30 1.58 -27.19 -20.74
C ASP A 30 0.91 -28.49 -21.21
N PRO A 31 0.30 -28.54 -22.40
CA PRO A 31 -0.39 -29.73 -22.90
C PRO A 31 0.56 -30.91 -23.18
N THR A 32 1.87 -30.65 -23.31
CA THR A 32 2.90 -31.64 -23.63
C THR A 32 3.45 -32.30 -22.37
N THR A 33 3.73 -31.52 -21.32
CA THR A 33 4.33 -32.04 -20.08
C THR A 33 3.31 -32.29 -18.98
N GLY A 34 2.15 -31.62 -19.04
CA GLY A 34 1.15 -31.60 -17.96
C GLY A 34 1.52 -30.70 -16.78
N ASP A 35 2.70 -30.07 -16.81
CA ASP A 35 3.17 -29.17 -15.76
C ASP A 35 2.50 -27.79 -15.86
N GLN A 36 2.45 -27.06 -14.74
CA GLN A 36 1.98 -25.69 -14.75
C GLN A 36 2.96 -24.80 -15.54
N LEU A 37 2.41 -23.99 -16.45
CA LEU A 37 3.16 -23.08 -17.29
C LEU A 37 3.90 -22.04 -16.44
N ARG A 38 5.20 -21.94 -16.70
CA ARG A 38 6.10 -20.98 -16.04
C ARG A 38 6.45 -19.86 -17.01
N PHE A 39 6.68 -18.67 -16.47
CA PHE A 39 6.96 -17.47 -17.26
C PHE A 39 8.30 -17.54 -18.00
N ASP A 40 9.33 -18.04 -17.31
CA ASP A 40 10.69 -18.19 -17.86
C ASP A 40 11.46 -19.24 -17.03
N GLN A 41 12.45 -19.88 -17.66
CA GLN A 41 13.38 -20.83 -17.04
C GLN A 41 14.22 -20.17 -15.94
N ASP A 42 14.62 -18.90 -16.11
CA ASP A 42 15.49 -18.20 -15.17
C ASP A 42 14.76 -17.78 -13.89
N TYR A 43 13.53 -17.28 -14.01
CA TYR A 43 12.72 -16.87 -12.85
C TYR A 43 11.96 -18.03 -12.21
N ASN A 44 11.67 -19.08 -13.00
CA ASN A 44 10.99 -20.29 -12.56
C ASN A 44 9.65 -20.03 -11.81
N LYS A 45 8.95 -18.95 -12.15
CA LYS A 45 7.67 -18.56 -11.54
C LYS A 45 6.48 -18.99 -12.38
N THR A 46 5.40 -19.41 -11.73
CA THR A 46 4.13 -19.77 -12.35
C THR A 46 3.47 -18.53 -12.97
N LEU A 47 3.09 -18.64 -14.24
CA LEU A 47 2.75 -17.49 -15.09
C LEU A 47 1.67 -16.58 -14.47
N TRP A 48 0.55 -17.17 -14.06
CA TRP A 48 -0.57 -16.41 -13.51
C TRP A 48 -0.61 -16.40 -11.98
N THR A 49 -0.20 -17.48 -11.32
CA THR A 49 -0.28 -17.55 -9.85
C THR A 49 0.70 -16.61 -9.14
N GLU A 50 1.90 -16.44 -9.69
CA GLU A 50 2.94 -15.58 -9.11
C GLU A 50 3.11 -14.23 -9.84
N VAL A 51 2.38 -14.02 -10.95
CA VAL A 51 2.38 -12.78 -11.77
C VAL A 51 3.77 -12.10 -11.86
N PRO A 52 4.81 -12.82 -12.33
CA PRO A 52 6.22 -12.47 -12.09
C PRO A 52 6.64 -11.05 -12.47
N ASN A 53 6.07 -10.47 -13.53
CA ASN A 53 6.42 -9.13 -14.00
C ASN A 53 5.50 -8.02 -13.47
N PHE A 54 4.41 -8.36 -12.78
CA PHE A 54 3.43 -7.36 -12.38
C PHE A 54 4.02 -6.34 -11.40
N GLY A 55 4.79 -6.81 -10.40
CA GLY A 55 5.47 -5.92 -9.46
C GLY A 55 6.57 -5.05 -10.11
N ILE A 56 7.24 -5.55 -11.15
CA ILE A 56 8.25 -4.77 -11.91
C ILE A 56 7.56 -3.63 -12.64
N ASN A 57 6.47 -3.92 -13.36
CA ASN A 57 5.69 -2.89 -14.04
C ASN A 57 5.15 -1.85 -13.05
N VAL A 58 4.68 -2.26 -11.87
CA VAL A 58 4.26 -1.31 -10.83
C VAL A 58 5.43 -0.44 -10.35
N ALA A 59 6.63 -0.99 -10.22
CA ALA A 59 7.82 -0.24 -9.80
C ALA A 59 8.24 0.82 -10.83
N ASP A 60 8.19 0.48 -12.12
CA ASP A 60 8.50 1.43 -13.21
C ASP A 60 7.52 2.62 -13.20
N GLU A 61 6.24 2.33 -12.96
CA GLU A 61 5.15 3.30 -12.88
C GLU A 61 5.16 4.18 -11.61
N TRP A 62 5.80 3.70 -10.54
CA TRP A 62 5.81 4.42 -9.26
C TRP A 62 6.78 5.62 -9.24
N ASN A 63 7.55 5.86 -10.30
CA ASN A 63 8.49 6.97 -10.42
C ASN A 63 7.84 8.37 -10.58
N PHE A 64 6.58 8.53 -10.17
CA PHE A 64 5.92 9.83 -10.11
C PHE A 64 6.47 10.68 -8.95
N ASP A 65 7.13 11.79 -9.27
CA ASP A 65 7.57 12.76 -8.26
C ASP A 65 6.38 13.63 -7.82
N ALA A 66 5.65 13.16 -6.81
CA ALA A 66 4.55 13.90 -6.20
C ALA A 66 4.98 15.20 -5.49
N GLY A 67 6.28 15.51 -5.47
CA GLY A 67 6.87 16.77 -4.99
C GLY A 67 7.17 17.79 -6.10
N ASP A 68 7.11 17.41 -7.39
CA ASP A 68 7.40 18.32 -8.49
C ASP A 68 6.24 19.29 -8.78
N SER A 69 6.58 20.42 -9.38
CA SER A 69 5.74 21.61 -9.48
C SER A 69 4.53 21.38 -10.39
N SER A 70 3.36 21.13 -9.80
CA SER A 70 2.04 21.15 -10.44
C SER A 70 1.90 20.18 -11.62
N PRO A 71 1.72 18.87 -11.38
CA PRO A 71 1.27 17.95 -12.44
C PRO A 71 -0.02 18.48 -13.07
N ASP A 72 -0.21 18.19 -14.35
CA ASP A 72 -1.47 18.49 -15.03
C ASP A 72 -2.64 17.80 -14.27
N PRO A 73 -3.84 18.41 -14.15
CA PRO A 73 -4.94 17.79 -13.41
C PRO A 73 -5.32 16.38 -13.91
N GLU A 74 -5.07 16.07 -15.18
CA GLU A 74 -5.24 14.73 -15.72
C GLU A 74 -4.21 13.76 -15.13
N GLU A 75 -2.92 14.13 -15.12
CA GLU A 75 -1.85 13.33 -14.52
C GLU A 75 -2.08 13.10 -13.02
N GLU A 76 -2.55 14.13 -12.30
CA GLU A 76 -2.90 14.02 -10.89
C GLU A 76 -4.04 13.01 -10.66
N THR A 77 -5.06 13.05 -11.52
CA THR A 77 -6.20 12.10 -11.49
C THR A 77 -5.76 10.67 -11.79
N GLN A 78 -4.95 10.49 -12.84
CA GLN A 78 -4.41 9.19 -13.23
C GLN A 78 -3.54 8.59 -12.12
N TYR A 79 -2.73 9.42 -11.47
CA TYR A 79 -1.94 9.03 -10.30
C TYR A 79 -2.84 8.51 -9.16
N TYR A 80 -3.90 9.23 -8.80
CA TYR A 80 -4.83 8.77 -7.76
C TYR A 80 -5.56 7.47 -8.12
N ASN A 81 -5.93 7.30 -9.39
CA ASN A 81 -6.55 6.07 -9.85
C ASN A 81 -5.58 4.89 -9.73
N LYS A 82 -4.30 5.07 -10.11
CA LYS A 82 -3.25 4.05 -9.94
C LYS A 82 -3.04 3.71 -8.44
N ILE A 83 -2.96 4.72 -7.56
CA ILE A 83 -2.82 4.53 -6.10
C ILE A 83 -3.98 3.71 -5.53
N ALA A 84 -5.22 4.09 -5.86
CA ALA A 84 -6.40 3.41 -5.34
C ALA A 84 -6.48 1.96 -5.81
N PHE A 85 -6.06 1.68 -7.04
CA PHE A 85 -6.03 0.33 -7.59
C PHE A 85 -5.03 -0.55 -6.86
N LEU A 86 -3.81 -0.06 -6.63
CA LEU A 86 -2.79 -0.79 -5.88
C LEU A 86 -3.19 -1.01 -4.41
N ALA A 87 -3.85 -0.03 -3.81
CA ALA A 87 -4.41 -0.16 -2.46
C ALA A 87 -5.48 -1.25 -2.39
N GLN A 88 -6.39 -1.29 -3.37
CA GLN A 88 -7.41 -2.34 -3.46
C GLN A 88 -6.80 -3.72 -3.73
N LEU A 89 -5.76 -3.83 -4.57
CA LEU A 89 -5.04 -5.09 -4.76
C LEU A 89 -4.33 -5.55 -3.48
N THR A 90 -3.74 -4.61 -2.73
CA THR A 90 -3.08 -4.87 -1.44
C THR A 90 -4.06 -5.33 -0.36
N SER A 91 -5.32 -4.91 -0.45
CA SER A 91 -6.36 -5.27 0.52
C SER A 91 -7.10 -6.55 0.20
N ILE A 92 -6.89 -7.12 -0.99
CA ILE A 92 -7.35 -8.48 -1.27
C ILE A 92 -6.83 -9.34 -0.12
N PRO A 93 -7.71 -10.13 0.54
CA PRO A 93 -7.28 -11.05 1.56
C PRO A 93 -6.18 -11.90 0.97
N ALA A 94 -4.94 -11.63 1.36
CA ALA A 94 -4.00 -12.70 1.58
C ALA A 94 -4.81 -13.69 2.42
N GLU A 95 -5.10 -14.88 1.89
CA GLU A 95 -5.16 -16.03 2.81
C GLU A 95 -3.93 -15.84 3.69
N LEU A 96 -4.13 -15.40 4.94
CA LEU A 96 -3.11 -14.73 5.76
C LEU A 96 -1.81 -15.46 5.51
N VAL A 97 -0.93 -14.86 4.69
CA VAL A 97 0.27 -15.61 4.35
C VAL A 97 0.98 -15.73 5.67
N SER A 98 1.16 -16.97 6.16
CA SER A 98 1.62 -17.24 7.52
C SER A 98 2.96 -16.57 7.82
N ASP A 99 3.65 -16.14 6.76
CA ASP A 99 4.92 -15.45 6.75
C ASP A 99 4.95 -14.39 5.62
N PRO A 100 4.35 -13.21 5.83
CA PRO A 100 4.28 -12.16 4.81
C PRO A 100 5.63 -11.47 4.58
N GLU A 101 6.64 -11.71 5.43
CA GLU A 101 8.01 -11.25 5.21
C GLU A 101 8.71 -12.10 4.15
N ASN A 102 8.57 -13.43 4.21
CA ASN A 102 9.19 -14.32 3.22
C ASN A 102 8.28 -14.63 2.03
N HIS A 103 6.98 -14.43 2.17
CA HIS A 103 5.97 -14.69 1.13
C HIS A 103 4.92 -13.56 1.11
N PRO A 104 5.29 -12.35 0.64
CA PRO A 104 4.36 -11.21 0.64
C PRO A 104 3.09 -11.43 -0.20
N GLY A 105 3.03 -12.48 -1.02
CA GLY A 105 1.96 -12.67 -1.98
C GLY A 105 2.14 -11.72 -3.18
N PRO A 106 1.56 -12.07 -4.34
CA PRO A 106 1.83 -11.36 -5.60
C PRO A 106 1.31 -9.91 -5.65
N PHE A 107 0.38 -9.54 -4.76
CA PHE A 107 -0.32 -8.25 -4.79
C PHE A 107 -0.08 -7.40 -3.54
N ASP A 108 1.01 -7.63 -2.84
CA ASP A 108 1.33 -6.86 -1.65
C ASP A 108 2.20 -5.65 -1.97
N PHE A 109 1.53 -4.51 -2.13
CA PHE A 109 2.15 -3.21 -2.38
C PHE A 109 2.29 -2.37 -1.12
N SER A 110 2.30 -3.01 0.07
CA SER A 110 2.36 -2.29 1.35
C SER A 110 3.62 -1.42 1.51
N LEU A 111 4.73 -1.77 0.86
CA LEU A 111 5.93 -0.93 0.86
C LEU A 111 5.64 0.44 0.20
N TYR A 112 4.89 0.45 -0.91
CA TYR A 112 4.52 1.68 -1.59
C TYR A 112 3.60 2.57 -0.75
N ALA A 113 2.66 1.96 -0.01
CA ALA A 113 1.87 2.68 0.99
C ALA A 113 2.76 3.35 2.04
N LEU A 114 3.74 2.61 2.59
CA LEU A 114 4.69 3.12 3.56
C LEU A 114 5.48 4.31 3.01
N LEU A 115 5.96 4.22 1.77
CA LEU A 115 6.66 5.32 1.09
C LEU A 115 5.75 6.54 0.92
N SER A 116 4.48 6.36 0.53
CA SER A 116 3.49 7.45 0.47
C SER A 116 3.31 8.12 1.83
N PHE A 117 3.17 7.36 2.91
CA PHE A 117 3.02 7.91 4.25
C PHE A 117 4.28 8.63 4.72
N ARG A 118 5.46 8.09 4.43
CA ARG A 118 6.74 8.74 4.74
C ARG A 118 6.85 10.08 4.06
N HIS A 119 6.57 10.16 2.77
CA HIS A 119 6.61 11.42 2.02
C HIS A 119 5.57 12.42 2.54
N ALA A 120 4.37 11.95 2.90
CA ALA A 120 3.31 12.82 3.41
C ALA A 120 3.61 13.34 4.83
N PHE A 121 4.15 12.51 5.73
CA PHE A 121 4.08 12.76 7.17
C PHE A 121 5.42 12.72 7.92
N GLU A 122 6.52 12.34 7.26
CA GLU A 122 7.83 12.16 7.91
C GLU A 122 8.93 13.13 7.43
N GLY A 123 8.62 14.05 6.51
CA GLY A 123 9.60 14.96 5.93
C GLY A 123 10.00 16.17 6.79
N THR A 124 9.09 16.75 7.58
CA THR A 124 9.41 17.91 8.43
C THR A 124 8.95 17.71 9.87
N ALA A 125 9.79 18.09 10.83
CA ALA A 125 9.49 18.01 12.26
C ALA A 125 8.43 19.02 12.72
N GLU A 126 8.15 20.06 11.92
CA GLU A 126 7.02 20.97 12.14
C GLU A 126 5.76 20.44 11.45
N PRO A 127 4.58 20.54 12.08
CA PRO A 127 3.31 20.21 11.45
C PRO A 127 3.02 21.26 10.36
N ARG A 128 3.41 20.96 9.13
CA ARG A 128 2.80 21.57 7.95
C ARG A 128 1.69 20.65 7.47
N ALA A 129 0.63 21.25 6.95
CA ALA A 129 -0.31 20.48 6.15
C ALA A 129 0.52 19.84 5.01
N PRO A 130 0.44 18.50 4.85
CA PRO A 130 1.12 17.82 3.75
C PRO A 130 0.72 18.44 2.41
N ASN A 131 1.59 18.33 1.40
CA ASN A 131 1.19 18.62 0.02
C ASN A 131 -0.14 17.87 -0.25
N ARG A 132 -1.13 18.58 -0.80
CA ARG A 132 -2.45 18.03 -1.13
C ARG A 132 -2.34 16.69 -1.84
N THR A 133 -1.41 16.57 -2.79
CA THR A 133 -1.22 15.35 -3.57
C THR A 133 -0.80 14.16 -2.71
N LEU A 134 0.16 14.39 -1.81
CA LEU A 134 0.61 13.38 -0.86
C LEU A 134 -0.48 13.02 0.17
N LEU A 135 -1.26 14.01 0.62
CA LEU A 135 -2.38 13.79 1.54
C LEU A 135 -3.47 12.91 0.92
N ARG A 136 -3.86 13.21 -0.33
CA ARG A 136 -4.87 12.44 -1.07
C ARG A 136 -4.37 11.02 -1.32
N ALA A 137 -3.12 10.83 -1.75
CA ALA A 137 -2.52 9.51 -1.96
C ALA A 137 -2.49 8.69 -0.66
N ALA A 138 -2.01 9.28 0.45
CA ALA A 138 -2.02 8.63 1.76
C ALA A 138 -3.46 8.26 2.21
N SER A 139 -4.43 9.15 1.98
CA SER A 139 -5.83 8.89 2.32
C SER A 139 -6.39 7.71 1.53
N LEU A 140 -6.08 7.57 0.24
CA LEU A 140 -6.52 6.45 -0.59
C LEU A 140 -5.96 5.11 -0.10
N TRP A 141 -4.68 5.07 0.31
CA TRP A 141 -4.10 3.86 0.92
C TRP A 141 -4.85 3.44 2.19
N MET A 142 -5.14 4.38 3.08
CA MET A 142 -5.92 4.08 4.28
C MET A 142 -7.36 3.65 3.96
N ILE A 143 -8.02 4.33 3.01
CA ILE A 143 -9.39 4.00 2.62
C ILE A 143 -9.50 2.56 2.11
N TYR A 144 -8.58 2.14 1.25
CA TYR A 144 -8.72 0.89 0.51
C TYR A 144 -7.91 -0.27 1.12
N ALA A 145 -6.88 0.01 1.92
CA ALA A 145 -5.96 -1.01 2.44
C ALA A 145 -5.74 -0.98 3.97
N ALA A 146 -6.56 -0.25 4.75
CA ALA A 146 -6.38 -0.13 6.20
C ALA A 146 -6.18 -1.48 6.92
N ASP A 147 -6.98 -2.51 6.62
CA ASP A 147 -6.87 -3.82 7.29
C ASP A 147 -5.48 -4.43 7.11
N ARG A 148 -4.95 -4.42 5.87
CA ARG A 148 -3.63 -4.97 5.57
C ARG A 148 -2.51 -4.15 6.21
N LEU A 149 -2.62 -2.83 6.15
CA LEU A 149 -1.63 -1.91 6.73
C LEU A 149 -1.59 -2.05 8.26
N TRP A 150 -2.76 -2.14 8.89
CA TRP A 150 -2.86 -2.35 10.32
C TRP A 150 -2.35 -3.73 10.73
N ALA A 151 -2.66 -4.79 9.99
CA ALA A 151 -2.07 -6.10 10.22
C ALA A 151 -0.54 -6.06 10.17
N ASN A 152 0.04 -5.34 9.19
CA ASN A 152 1.50 -5.13 9.10
C ASN A 152 2.06 -4.40 10.34
N VAL A 153 1.33 -3.43 10.89
CA VAL A 153 1.70 -2.74 12.13
C VAL A 153 1.68 -3.69 13.32
N GLN A 154 0.65 -4.52 13.45
CA GLN A 154 0.52 -5.48 14.55
C GLN A 154 1.62 -6.54 14.53
N MET A 155 1.98 -7.04 13.36
CA MET A 155 3.08 -8.01 13.19
C MET A 155 4.47 -7.35 13.20
N LYS A 156 4.56 -6.02 13.26
CA LYS A 156 5.82 -5.26 13.18
C LYS A 156 6.65 -5.57 11.94
N ARG A 157 5.99 -5.65 10.78
CA ARG A 157 6.61 -6.09 9.52
C ARG A 157 7.89 -5.32 9.20
N ASP A 158 8.98 -6.05 8.98
CA ASP A 158 10.30 -5.54 8.60
C ASP A 158 10.54 -5.66 7.08
N PHE A 159 11.04 -4.59 6.45
CA PHE A 159 11.39 -4.57 5.02
C PHE A 159 12.89 -4.58 4.74
N ARG A 160 13.75 -4.74 5.75
CA ARG A 160 15.19 -4.85 5.52
C ARG A 160 15.51 -6.05 4.65
N HIS A 161 16.31 -5.80 3.63
CA HIS A 161 16.82 -6.88 2.80
C HIS A 161 17.86 -7.68 3.60
N LYS A 162 17.57 -8.94 3.90
CA LYS A 162 18.37 -9.78 4.82
C LYS A 162 19.84 -9.93 4.40
N ALA A 163 20.13 -9.95 3.09
CA ALA A 163 21.49 -10.18 2.59
C ALA A 163 22.34 -8.90 2.49
N SER A 164 21.73 -7.75 2.16
CA SER A 164 22.45 -6.47 1.99
C SER A 164 22.30 -5.53 3.18
N ASN A 165 21.39 -5.84 4.12
CA ASN A 165 20.98 -4.99 5.23
C ASN A 165 20.48 -3.60 4.77
N THR A 166 20.03 -3.46 3.52
CA THR A 166 19.43 -2.22 3.01
C THR A 166 18.01 -2.09 3.55
N ASN A 167 17.61 -0.87 3.93
CA ASN A 167 16.29 -0.58 4.50
C ASN A 167 15.48 0.32 3.55
N PRO A 168 14.70 -0.24 2.61
CA PRO A 168 13.84 0.56 1.74
C PRO A 168 12.71 1.27 2.52
N ALA A 169 12.44 0.84 3.75
CA ALA A 169 11.40 1.39 4.61
C ALA A 169 11.96 2.22 5.77
N GLU A 170 13.12 2.87 5.58
CA GLU A 170 13.70 3.78 6.57
C GLU A 170 12.76 4.93 6.92
N GLU A 171 12.94 5.49 8.12
CA GLU A 171 12.24 6.68 8.57
C GLU A 171 12.50 7.91 7.67
N GLY A 172 11.55 8.85 7.63
CA GLY A 172 11.77 10.15 7.00
C GLY A 172 12.66 11.09 7.81
N ASP A 173 13.11 12.16 7.16
CA ASP A 173 14.12 13.11 7.65
C ASP A 173 13.84 13.68 9.05
N ALA A 174 12.57 13.90 9.39
CA ALA A 174 12.17 14.42 10.70
C ALA A 174 12.56 13.49 11.87
N TYR A 175 12.74 12.20 11.58
CA TYR A 175 12.95 11.15 12.59
C TYR A 175 14.37 10.57 12.59
N LEU A 176 15.24 11.01 11.66
CA LEU A 176 16.66 10.63 11.62
C LEU A 176 17.42 11.12 12.88
N LYS A 177 17.23 12.38 13.29
CA LYS A 177 17.91 12.94 14.48
C LYS A 177 17.47 12.29 15.79
N PRO A 178 16.15 12.05 16.03
CA PRO A 178 15.69 11.24 17.15
C PRO A 178 16.15 9.77 17.12
N ARG A 179 16.76 9.30 16.02
CA ARG A 179 17.25 7.93 15.82
C ARG A 179 16.17 6.89 16.08
N LYS A 180 15.01 7.07 15.44
CA LYS A 180 13.91 6.11 15.57
C LYS A 180 14.29 4.72 15.06
N GLY A 181 15.09 4.62 14.00
CA GLY A 181 15.57 3.36 13.46
C GLY A 181 14.42 2.47 12.98
N TRP A 182 13.40 3.07 12.35
CA TRP A 182 12.26 2.32 11.84
C TRP A 182 12.65 1.58 10.56
N VAL A 183 12.21 0.33 10.47
CA VAL A 183 12.57 -0.60 9.38
C VAL A 183 11.35 -1.10 8.61
N GLY A 184 10.19 -0.50 8.87
CA GLY A 184 8.92 -0.96 8.34
C GLY A 184 7.73 -0.43 9.14
N PHE A 185 6.70 -1.26 9.27
CA PHE A 185 5.46 -0.93 9.97
C PHE A 185 5.61 -1.14 11.47
N ASN A 186 5.21 -0.15 12.27
CA ASN A 186 5.17 -0.25 13.72
C ASN A 186 4.16 0.75 14.32
N GLN A 187 3.81 0.52 15.58
CA GLN A 187 2.78 1.29 16.29
C GLN A 187 3.11 2.79 16.40
N GLU A 188 4.37 3.13 16.64
CA GLU A 188 4.79 4.52 16.81
C GLU A 188 4.67 5.29 15.49
N ARG A 189 5.14 4.67 14.41
CA ARG A 189 5.10 5.21 13.05
C ARG A 189 3.67 5.32 12.54
N TRP A 190 2.81 4.34 12.82
CA TRP A 190 1.38 4.43 12.56
C TRP A 190 0.75 5.66 13.22
N GLY A 191 1.07 5.92 14.50
CA GLY A 191 0.59 7.11 15.20
C GLY A 191 1.06 8.43 14.58
N VAL A 192 2.24 8.46 13.94
CA VAL A 192 2.67 9.64 13.15
C VAL A 192 1.76 9.85 11.96
N TRP A 193 1.46 8.79 11.21
CA TRP A 193 0.62 8.88 10.02
C TRP A 193 -0.82 9.26 10.33
N VAL A 194 -1.40 8.70 11.41
CA VAL A 194 -2.75 9.06 11.88
C VAL A 194 -2.80 10.54 12.27
N ARG A 195 -1.84 11.03 13.06
CA ARG A 195 -1.77 12.48 13.37
C ARG A 195 -1.58 13.35 12.13
N GLY A 196 -0.84 12.86 11.14
CA GLY A 196 -0.70 13.51 9.84
C GLY A 196 -2.03 13.69 9.11
N LEU A 197 -2.86 12.65 9.11
CA LEU A 197 -4.23 12.70 8.57
C LEU A 197 -5.13 13.63 9.39
N GLU A 198 -5.08 13.56 10.72
CA GLU A 198 -5.84 14.46 11.59
C GLU A 198 -5.53 15.94 11.32
N ASN A 199 -4.25 16.28 11.16
CA ASN A 199 -3.82 17.62 10.79
C ASN A 199 -4.34 18.03 9.40
N GLY A 200 -4.48 17.07 8.49
CA GLY A 200 -5.05 17.25 7.16
C GLY A 200 -6.52 17.67 7.14
N ARG A 201 -7.26 17.56 8.25
CA ARG A 201 -8.64 18.07 8.36
C ARG A 201 -8.77 19.58 8.16
N ASN A 202 -7.69 20.31 8.42
CA ASN A 202 -7.65 21.78 8.36
C ASN A 202 -7.29 22.33 6.96
N ILE A 203 -7.22 21.48 5.93
CA ILE A 203 -6.94 21.93 4.57
C ILE A 203 -8.17 22.61 3.94
N GLU A 204 -7.93 23.63 3.11
CA GLU A 204 -9.01 24.36 2.41
C GLU A 204 -9.69 23.50 1.33
N ASP A 205 -8.96 22.56 0.74
CA ASP A 205 -9.43 21.68 -0.32
C ASP A 205 -10.50 20.69 0.19
N GLN A 206 -11.75 20.90 -0.23
CA GLN A 206 -12.88 20.11 0.25
C GLN A 206 -12.77 18.63 -0.09
N GLU A 207 -12.36 18.28 -1.31
CA GLU A 207 -12.23 16.88 -1.73
C GLU A 207 -11.14 16.15 -0.93
N ALA A 208 -9.99 16.81 -0.70
CA ALA A 208 -8.93 16.26 0.14
C ALA A 208 -9.42 16.02 1.57
N ARG A 209 -10.17 16.99 2.13
CA ARG A 209 -10.75 16.87 3.47
C ARG A 209 -11.76 15.72 3.57
N GLU A 210 -12.59 15.52 2.56
CA GLU A 210 -13.53 14.39 2.49
C GLU A 210 -12.81 13.03 2.43
N LEU A 211 -11.70 12.94 1.69
CA LEU A 211 -10.84 11.76 1.67
C LEU A 211 -10.19 11.50 3.02
N VAL A 212 -9.69 12.55 3.70
CA VAL A 212 -9.13 12.44 5.05
C VAL A 212 -10.16 11.91 6.05
N GLU A 213 -11.39 12.43 6.05
CA GLU A 213 -12.44 11.93 6.94
C GLU A 213 -12.80 10.47 6.68
N ARG A 214 -12.80 10.05 5.41
CA ARG A 214 -12.99 8.63 5.06
C ARG A 214 -11.83 7.77 5.55
N ALA A 215 -10.60 8.22 5.35
CA ALA A 215 -9.40 7.52 5.81
C ALA A 215 -9.39 7.35 7.33
N LEU A 216 -9.73 8.39 8.09
CA LEU A 216 -9.79 8.33 9.56
C LEU A 216 -10.88 7.39 10.07
N ARG A 217 -12.01 7.27 9.38
CA ARG A 217 -13.03 6.25 9.71
C ARG A 217 -12.50 4.83 9.53
N GLU A 218 -11.72 4.57 8.50
CA GLU A 218 -11.11 3.25 8.29
C GLU A 218 -10.03 2.97 9.36
N VAL A 219 -9.25 3.97 9.76
CA VAL A 219 -8.30 3.86 10.88
C VAL A 219 -9.02 3.48 12.18
N GLU A 220 -10.08 4.23 12.55
CA GLU A 220 -10.89 3.94 13.74
C GLU A 220 -11.45 2.51 13.69
N ARG A 221 -11.97 2.10 12.53
CA ARG A 221 -12.52 0.75 12.34
C ARG A 221 -11.48 -0.35 12.60
N VAL A 222 -10.27 -0.24 12.05
CA VAL A 222 -9.25 -1.31 12.18
C VAL A 222 -8.62 -1.34 13.57
N GLU A 223 -8.48 -0.19 14.23
CA GLU A 223 -7.98 -0.10 15.61
C GLU A 223 -9.00 -0.70 16.60
N ASP A 224 -10.30 -0.45 16.41
CA ASP A 224 -11.38 -1.00 17.24
C ASP A 224 -11.56 -2.51 17.06
N GLN A 225 -11.38 -3.04 15.84
CA GLN A 225 -11.46 -4.49 15.59
C GLN A 225 -10.35 -5.27 16.30
N ALA A 226 -9.14 -4.69 16.39
CA ALA A 226 -8.01 -5.30 17.08
C ALA A 226 -8.21 -5.44 18.60
N TRP A 227 -9.02 -4.58 19.21
CA TRP A 227 -9.45 -4.73 20.60
C TRP A 227 -10.30 -6.00 20.78
N ARG A 228 -11.23 -6.27 19.84
CA ARG A 228 -12.19 -7.38 19.95
C ARG A 228 -11.55 -8.76 19.82
N VAL A 229 -10.58 -8.94 18.91
CA VAL A 229 -9.88 -10.22 18.72
C VAL A 229 -9.08 -10.62 19.97
N LYS A 230 -8.45 -9.66 20.66
CA LYS A 230 -7.69 -9.92 21.90
C LYS A 230 -8.55 -10.33 23.09
N ASP A 231 -9.83 -9.93 23.11
CA ASP A 231 -10.75 -10.35 24.16
C ASP A 231 -11.32 -11.74 23.88
N GLU A 232 -11.62 -12.09 22.63
CA GLU A 232 -12.06 -13.45 22.27
C GLU A 232 -10.98 -14.51 22.54
N GLU A 233 -9.69 -14.21 22.29
CA GLU A 233 -8.57 -15.09 22.64
C GLU A 233 -8.34 -15.26 24.16
N LYS A 234 -8.88 -14.39 25.01
CA LYS A 234 -8.81 -14.53 26.48
C LYS A 234 -9.92 -15.41 27.06
N PHE A 235 -10.96 -15.70 26.30
CA PHE A 235 -12.11 -16.48 26.72
C PHE A 235 -12.23 -17.85 26.01
N ALA A 236 -11.23 -18.22 25.21
CA ALA A 236 -11.03 -19.54 24.60
C ALA A 236 -9.97 -20.35 25.36
#